data_AF-A0A953Q141-F1
#
_entry.id   AF-A0A953Q141-F1
#
_cell.length_a   1.000
_cell.length_b   1.000
_cell.length_c   1.000
_cell.angle_alpha   90.00
_cell.angle_beta   90.00
_cell.angle_gamma   90.00
#
_symmetry.space_group_name_H-M   'P 1'
#
loop_
_entity.id
_entity.type
_entity.pdbx_description
1 polymer ?
#
loop_
_entity_poly.entity_id
_entity_poly.type
_entity_poly.pdbx_seq_one_letter_code
_entity_poly.pdbx_strand_id
1 'polypeptide(L)'
;MKRKQVYIGADQDRRLRELSRRQGKTESQLIREGIDRLLNTPLPDTLDHEAWLESLRFIDNLIRKGAIKGKRTWKREDVYERR
;
A
#
# COMPACT_ATOMS: atom_id res chain seq x y z
N MET A 1 -10.33 -11.24 -24.08
CA MET A 1 -9.68 -10.02 -23.55
C MET A 1 -10.76 -9.02 -23.13
N LYS A 2 -10.57 -8.27 -22.03
CA LYS A 2 -11.45 -7.16 -21.62
C LYS A 2 -10.71 -5.83 -21.78
N ARG A 3 -11.34 -4.81 -22.39
CA ARG A 3 -10.75 -3.46 -22.55
C ARG A 3 -10.90 -2.68 -21.25
N LYS A 4 -9.81 -2.10 -20.76
CA LYS A 4 -9.78 -1.18 -19.61
C LYS A 4 -8.97 0.05 -19.98
N GLN A 5 -9.45 1.24 -19.61
CA GLN A 5 -8.70 2.49 -19.73
C GLN A 5 -8.06 2.80 -18.37
N VAL A 6 -6.82 3.27 -18.38
CA VAL A 6 -6.03 3.54 -17.17
C VAL A 6 -5.28 4.84 -17.39
N TYR A 7 -5.27 5.71 -16.39
CA TYR A 7 -4.43 6.91 -16.40
C TYR A 7 -3.02 6.53 -15.93
N ILE A 8 -2.01 7.03 -16.65
CA ILE A 8 -0.59 6.85 -16.33
C ILE A 8 0.12 8.21 -16.41
N GLY A 9 1.22 8.35 -15.67
CA GLY A 9 2.03 9.56 -15.71
C GLY A 9 2.83 9.69 -17.02
N ALA A 10 3.24 10.92 -17.36
CA ALA A 10 4.03 11.19 -18.57
C ALA A 10 5.34 10.38 -18.63
N ASP A 11 6.04 10.24 -17.49
CA ASP A 11 7.23 9.41 -17.40
C ASP A 11 6.95 7.91 -17.59
N GLN A 12 5.78 7.44 -17.17
CA GLN A 12 5.38 6.04 -17.35
C GLN A 12 5.09 5.76 -18.83
N ASP A 13 4.38 6.66 -19.53
CA ASP A 13 4.14 6.56 -20.97
C ASP A 13 5.45 6.53 -21.75
N ARG A 14 6.38 7.45 -21.45
CA ARG A 14 7.71 7.48 -22.09
C ARG A 14 8.47 6.17 -21.92
N ARG A 15 8.57 5.66 -20.68
CA ARG A 15 9.28 4.40 -20.38
C ARG A 15 8.59 3.20 -21.03
N LEU A 16 7.25 3.19 -21.09
CA LEU A 16 6.48 2.12 -21.71
C LEU A 16 6.72 2.05 -23.21
N ARG A 17 6.75 3.20 -23.90
CA ARG A 17 7.12 3.32 -25.32
C ARG A 17 8.53 2.83 -25.60
N GLU A 18 9.50 3.26 -24.79
CA GLU A 18 10.90 2.83 -24.91
C GLU A 18 11.03 1.31 -24.74
N LEU A 19 10.37 0.74 -23.73
CA LEU A 19 10.36 -0.71 -23.49
C LEU A 19 9.67 -1.48 -24.61
N SER A 20 8.56 -0.96 -25.13
CA SER A 20 7.82 -1.55 -26.25
C SER A 20 8.71 -1.70 -27.48
N ARG A 21 9.42 -0.63 -27.85
CA ARG A 21 10.37 -0.64 -28.97
C ARG A 21 11.53 -1.58 -28.72
N ARG A 22 12.14 -1.53 -27.53
CA ARG A 22 13.30 -2.35 -27.18
C ARG A 22 13.00 -3.85 -27.20
N GLN A 23 11.79 -4.25 -26.81
CA GLN A 23 11.41 -5.67 -26.71
C GLN A 23 10.61 -6.18 -27.92
N GLY A 24 10.27 -5.31 -28.88
CA GLY A 24 9.42 -5.68 -30.02
C GLY A 24 8.00 -6.09 -29.60
N LYS A 25 7.53 -5.62 -28.44
CA LYS A 25 6.21 -5.96 -27.88
C LYS A 25 5.31 -4.74 -27.92
N THR A 26 3.99 -4.93 -28.07
CA THR A 26 3.04 -3.82 -27.92
C THR A 26 3.00 -3.32 -26.48
N GLU A 27 2.73 -2.04 -26.27
CA GLU A 27 2.56 -1.46 -24.93
C GLU A 27 1.48 -2.20 -24.12
N SER A 28 0.38 -2.56 -24.78
CA SER A 28 -0.69 -3.33 -24.16
C SER A 28 -0.23 -4.73 -23.72
N GLN A 29 0.70 -5.36 -24.45
CA GLN A 29 1.28 -6.63 -24.02
C GLN A 29 2.18 -6.46 -22.80
N LEU A 30 3.00 -5.41 -22.77
CA LEU A 30 3.83 -5.10 -21.61
C LEU A 30 3.00 -4.79 -20.35
N ILE A 31 1.90 -4.05 -20.50
CA ILE A 31 0.96 -3.81 -19.39
C ILE A 31 0.38 -5.13 -18.88
N ARG A 32 -0.07 -6.03 -19.76
CA ARG A 32 -0.61 -7.33 -19.37
C ARG A 32 0.44 -8.18 -18.65
N GLU A 33 1.63 -8.32 -19.22
CA GLU A 33 2.74 -9.07 -18.59
C GLU A 33 3.12 -8.48 -17.24
N GLY A 34 3.07 -7.15 -17.08
CA GLY A 34 3.29 -6.48 -15.79
C GLY A 34 2.21 -6.83 -14.76
N ILE A 35 0.93 -6.85 -15.17
CA ILE A 35 -0.18 -7.28 -14.32
C ILE A 35 -0.02 -8.75 -13.93
N ASP A 36 0.29 -9.62 -14.88
CA ASP A 36 0.49 -11.06 -14.61
C ASP A 36 1.65 -11.28 -13.64
N ARG A 37 2.76 -10.54 -13.80
CA ARG A 37 3.87 -10.59 -12.83
C ARG A 37 3.44 -10.13 -11.45
N LEU A 38 2.67 -9.04 -11.34
CA LEU A 38 2.19 -8.56 -10.04
C LEU A 38 1.28 -9.58 -9.35
N LEU A 39 0.40 -10.24 -10.10
CA LEU A 39 -0.53 -11.25 -9.57
C LEU A 39 0.17 -12.56 -9.19
N ASN A 40 1.23 -12.93 -9.92
CA ASN A 40 2.00 -14.15 -9.67
C ASN A 40 3.18 -13.94 -8.73
N THR A 41 3.53 -12.69 -8.42
CA THR A 41 4.50 -12.40 -7.36
C THR A 41 3.77 -12.63 -6.05
N PRO A 42 4.20 -13.59 -5.21
CA PRO A 42 3.65 -13.70 -3.87
C PRO A 42 3.86 -12.36 -3.21
N LEU A 43 2.77 -11.65 -2.92
CA LEU A 43 2.83 -10.52 -2.02
C LEU A 43 3.48 -11.09 -0.75
N PRO A 44 4.57 -10.49 -0.25
CA PRO A 44 5.08 -10.94 1.02
C PRO A 44 3.92 -10.84 1.99
N ASP A 45 3.68 -11.92 2.74
CA ASP A 45 2.64 -12.05 3.75
C ASP A 45 3.03 -11.16 4.95
N THR A 46 3.34 -9.89 4.69
CA THR A 46 4.01 -8.95 5.61
C THR A 46 3.09 -8.49 6.72
N LEU A 47 1.82 -8.88 6.67
CA LEU A 47 0.96 -8.82 7.82
C LEU A 47 1.25 -10.05 8.66
N ASP A 48 2.27 -9.93 9.50
CA ASP A 48 2.48 -10.87 10.60
C ASP A 48 1.20 -10.90 11.44
N HIS A 49 0.41 -11.94 11.21
CA HIS A 49 -0.88 -12.12 11.86
C HIS A 49 -0.72 -12.21 13.38
N GLU A 50 0.37 -12.81 13.85
CA GLU A 50 0.67 -12.90 15.28
C GLU A 50 1.02 -11.54 15.88
N ALA A 51 1.83 -10.73 15.19
CA ALA A 51 2.12 -9.36 15.61
C ALA A 51 0.83 -8.50 15.66
N TRP A 52 -0.09 -8.72 14.73
CA TRP A 52 -1.40 -8.06 14.74
C TRP A 52 -2.26 -8.50 15.93
N LEU A 53 -2.35 -9.80 16.19
CA LEU A 53 -3.09 -10.34 17.34
C LEU A 53 -2.48 -9.89 18.67
N GLU A 54 -1.15 -9.79 18.77
CA GLU A 54 -0.46 -9.27 19.96
C GLU A 54 -0.84 -7.81 20.23
N SER A 55 -0.90 -6.99 19.17
CA SER A 55 -1.33 -5.59 19.27
C SER A 55 -2.78 -5.47 19.78
N LEU A 56 -3.67 -6.33 19.28
CA LEU A 56 -5.07 -6.37 19.76
C LEU A 56 -5.16 -6.79 21.24
N ARG A 57 -4.39 -7.80 21.66
CA ARG A 57 -4.31 -8.22 23.07
C ARG A 57 -3.79 -7.10 23.97
N PHE A 58 -2.79 -6.36 23.50
CA PHE A 58 -2.24 -5.22 24.22
C PHE A 58 -3.27 -4.09 24.39
N ILE A 59 -4.01 -3.74 23.33
CA ILE A 59 -5.09 -2.74 23.39
C ILE A 59 -6.21 -3.18 24.34
N ASP A 60 -6.63 -4.44 24.28
CA ASP A 60 -7.67 -4.97 25.18
C ASP A 60 -7.23 -4.90 26.65
N ASN A 61 -5.97 -5.22 26.94
CA ASN A 61 -5.39 -5.06 28.27
C ASN A 61 -5.41 -3.59 28.74
N LEU A 62 -5.09 -2.62 27.86
CA LEU A 62 -5.19 -1.20 28.18
C LEU A 62 -6.63 -0.77 28.46
N ILE A 63 -7.61 -1.26 27.68
CA ILE A 63 -9.02 -0.96 27.89
C ILE A 63 -9.48 -1.50 29.27
N ARG A 64 -9.11 -2.74 29.61
CA ARG A 64 -9.46 -3.37 30.91
C ARG A 64 -8.86 -2.64 32.10
N LYS A 65 -7.66 -2.05 31.96
CA LYS A 65 -7.03 -1.24 33.01
C LYS A 65 -7.79 0.08 33.29
N GLY A 66 -8.71 0.48 32.41
CA GLY A 66 -9.58 1.62 32.61
C GLY A 66 -8.87 2.97 32.45
N ALA A 67 -9.62 4.05 32.70
CA ALA A 67 -9.09 5.40 32.56
C ALA A 67 -7.98 5.69 33.58
N ILE A 68 -6.79 6.06 33.10
CA ILE A 68 -5.69 6.51 33.96
C ILE A 68 -6.05 7.89 34.54
N LYS A 69 -5.75 8.10 35.83
CA LYS A 69 -5.91 9.41 36.47
C LYS A 69 -4.99 10.43 35.81
N GLY A 70 -5.59 11.40 35.13
CA GLY A 70 -4.90 12.50 34.46
C GLY A 70 -5.76 13.10 33.34
N LYS A 71 -5.48 14.33 32.96
CA LYS A 71 -6.06 14.95 31.75
C LYS A 71 -5.04 14.84 30.62
N ARG A 72 -5.50 14.75 29.37
CA ARG A 72 -4.62 14.88 28.20
C ARG A 72 -3.87 16.20 28.31
N THR A 73 -2.54 16.16 28.23
CA THR A 73 -1.66 17.35 28.23
C THR A 73 -1.50 17.95 26.84
N TRP A 74 -1.99 17.27 25.80
CA TRP A 74 -1.96 17.70 24.41
C TRP A 74 -3.38 17.76 23.85
N LYS A 75 -3.62 18.73 22.98
CA LYS A 75 -4.82 18.85 22.17
C LYS A 75 -4.67 18.05 20.88
N ARG A 76 -5.78 17.68 20.25
CA ARG A 76 -5.76 16.80 19.06
C ARG A 76 -5.04 17.47 17.89
N GLU A 77 -5.13 18.78 17.82
CA GLU A 77 -4.53 19.66 16.81
C GLU A 77 -3.00 19.61 16.89
N ASP A 78 -2.43 19.57 18.10
CA ASP A 78 -0.98 19.50 18.36
C ASP A 78 -0.31 18.26 17.72
N VAL A 79 -1.07 17.19 17.44
CA VAL A 79 -0.58 15.95 16.81
C VAL A 79 -0.41 16.11 15.30
N TYR A 80 -1.22 16.95 14.66
CA TYR A 80 -1.23 17.13 13.20
C TYR A 80 -0.40 18.34 12.74
N GLU A 81 -0.02 19.23 13.66
CA GLU A 81 0.74 20.45 13.35
C GLU A 81 2.26 20.25 13.25
N ARG A 82 2.81 19.07 13.56
CA ARG A 82 4.22 18.79 13.24
C ARG A 82 4.38 18.44 11.76
N ARG A 83 4.60 19.48 10.95
CA ARG A 83 5.15 19.37 9.60
C ARG A 83 6.34 20.30 9.43
#